data_AF-A0A9E5NFN0-F1
#
_entry.id   AF-A0A9E5NFN0-F1
#
_cell.length_a   1.000
_cell.length_b   1.000
_cell.length_c   1.000
_cell.angle_alpha   90.00
_cell.angle_beta   90.00
_cell.angle_gamma   90.00
#
_symmetry.space_group_name_H-M   'P 1'
#
loop_
_entity.id
_entity.type
_entity.pdbx_description
1 polymer ?
#
loop_
_entity_poly.entity_id
_entity_poly.type
_entity_poly.pdbx_seq_one_letter_code
_entity_poly.pdbx_strand_id
1 'polypeptide(L)'
;MIKPAAQAKRFLRRCTTLGALLLLTGLSVGCLCPCFPISCDAWPFADVWVDADCDGERDYDEAPLQGVCVWSPRRPGGPPWSPEYCTWRHGQTNDEGRWQGDLVSGCFTPYYIVAQTPPGFQPTTDTVVAQEMYAEFGFAPEGTCPERSVVTPEESVREHGNRRLAWGLGGVTAVALSVLAYRKYRSTTRSRESSPGAER
;
A
#
# COMPACT_ATOMS: atom_id res chain seq x y z
N MET A 1 8.59 -34.37 -5.64
CA MET A 1 9.68 -34.63 -6.61
C MET A 1 9.05 -34.69 -8.01
N ILE A 2 9.23 -33.64 -8.82
CA ILE A 2 9.26 -33.56 -10.31
C ILE A 2 9.44 -32.05 -10.61
N LYS A 3 10.64 -31.66 -11.04
CA LYS A 3 10.89 -30.45 -11.83
C LYS A 3 10.70 -30.85 -13.30
N PRO A 4 10.19 -29.96 -14.16
CA PRO A 4 11.17 -29.32 -15.04
C PRO A 4 10.89 -27.84 -15.33
N ALA A 5 11.95 -27.06 -15.14
CA ALA A 5 12.17 -25.81 -15.84
C ALA A 5 12.62 -26.11 -17.28
N ALA A 6 11.92 -25.61 -18.30
CA ALA A 6 12.47 -25.42 -19.65
C ALA A 6 11.50 -24.68 -20.60
N GLN A 7 11.15 -23.42 -20.33
CA GLN A 7 10.57 -22.55 -21.38
C GLN A 7 10.98 -21.07 -21.33
N ALA A 8 12.10 -20.74 -20.67
CA ALA A 8 12.53 -19.34 -20.47
C ALA A 8 13.78 -18.92 -21.30
N LYS A 9 14.12 -19.57 -22.42
CA LYS A 9 15.41 -19.30 -23.11
C LYS A 9 15.38 -19.13 -24.64
N ARG A 10 14.24 -18.80 -25.26
CA ARG A 10 14.22 -18.45 -26.70
C ARG A 10 13.75 -17.04 -27.08
N PHE A 11 13.41 -16.18 -26.12
CA PHE A 11 12.96 -14.81 -26.43
C PHE A 11 14.02 -13.71 -26.28
N LEU A 12 15.20 -14.03 -25.71
CA LEU A 12 16.23 -13.04 -25.37
C LEU A 12 17.44 -12.99 -26.32
N ARG A 13 17.29 -13.41 -27.58
CA ARG A 13 18.41 -13.40 -28.56
C ARG A 13 18.16 -12.62 -29.86
N ARG A 14 17.13 -11.77 -29.94
CA ARG A 14 16.86 -10.97 -31.15
C ARG A 14 16.74 -9.45 -30.95
N CYS A 15 17.17 -8.90 -29.81
CA CYS A 15 17.15 -7.45 -29.58
C CYS A 15 18.53 -6.76 -29.56
N THR A 16 19.65 -7.49 -29.71
CA THR A 16 20.99 -6.89 -29.53
C THR A 16 21.79 -6.64 -30.81
N THR A 17 21.23 -6.87 -32.00
CA THR A 17 21.96 -6.69 -33.28
C THR A 17 21.25 -5.78 -34.28
N LEU A 18 20.60 -4.72 -33.78
CA LEU A 18 20.07 -3.62 -34.59
C LEU A 18 20.34 -2.25 -33.93
N GLY A 19 21.41 -2.16 -33.14
CA GLY A 19 21.79 -0.98 -32.35
C GLY A 19 22.99 -0.20 -32.87
N ALA A 20 23.31 -0.26 -34.16
CA ALA A 20 24.53 0.38 -34.68
C ALA A 20 24.40 1.08 -36.04
N LEU A 21 23.18 1.34 -36.56
CA LEU A 21 23.05 2.00 -37.88
C LEU A 21 21.83 2.91 -38.03
N LEU A 22 21.43 3.63 -36.97
CA LEU A 22 20.36 4.65 -37.04
C LEU A 22 20.71 5.86 -36.15
N LEU A 23 21.93 6.36 -36.30
CA LEU A 23 22.26 7.76 -36.03
C LEU A 23 22.13 8.48 -37.37
N LEU A 24 21.03 9.20 -37.64
CA LEU A 24 20.96 10.39 -38.52
C LEU A 24 19.57 10.82 -39.03
N THR A 25 18.46 10.27 -38.53
CA THR A 25 17.14 10.87 -38.78
C THR A 25 16.42 11.14 -37.46
N GLY A 26 16.54 12.39 -37.01
CA GLY A 26 15.80 12.94 -35.87
C GLY A 26 14.32 13.03 -36.14
N LEU A 27 13.65 11.87 -36.22
CA LEU A 27 12.22 11.75 -35.97
C LEU A 27 12.09 10.88 -34.73
N SER A 28 11.85 11.55 -33.62
CA SER A 28 11.45 10.98 -32.36
C SER A 28 10.22 10.12 -32.59
N VAL A 29 10.42 8.82 -32.86
CA VAL A 29 9.42 7.79 -32.55
C VAL A 29 9.42 7.70 -31.02
N GLY A 30 8.91 8.77 -30.41
CA GLY A 30 8.40 8.74 -29.07
C GLY A 30 7.45 7.56 -29.06
N CYS A 31 7.72 6.64 -28.14
CA CYS A 31 6.87 5.50 -27.87
C CYS A 31 5.48 6.06 -27.50
N LEU A 32 4.65 6.30 -28.52
CA LEU A 32 3.21 6.38 -28.44
C LEU A 32 2.76 4.96 -28.12
N CYS A 33 3.12 4.47 -26.92
CA CYS A 33 2.32 3.46 -26.29
C CYS A 33 1.04 4.22 -25.94
N PRO A 34 -0.06 4.02 -26.68
CA PRO A 34 -1.27 4.79 -26.47
C PRO A 34 -1.62 4.69 -24.99
N CYS A 35 -1.86 5.85 -24.40
CA CYS A 35 -2.43 6.04 -23.08
C CYS A 35 -3.82 5.37 -23.04
N PHE A 36 -3.86 4.03 -23.05
CA PHE A 36 -5.01 3.33 -22.52
C PHE A 36 -5.16 3.84 -21.09
N PRO A 37 -6.33 4.38 -20.70
CA PRO A 37 -6.59 4.61 -19.30
C PRO A 37 -6.41 3.24 -18.65
N ILE A 38 -5.31 3.05 -17.92
CA ILE A 38 -5.11 1.86 -17.11
C ILE A 38 -6.23 1.97 -16.08
N SER A 39 -7.32 1.25 -16.32
CA SER A 39 -8.32 1.06 -15.28
C SER A 39 -7.64 0.23 -14.22
N CYS A 40 -7.32 0.85 -13.09
CA CYS A 40 -6.84 0.14 -11.90
C CYS A 40 -8.01 -0.37 -11.06
N ASP A 41 -9.07 -0.79 -11.74
CA ASP A 41 -10.17 -1.51 -11.12
C ASP A 41 -9.61 -2.84 -10.64
N ALA A 42 -9.60 -3.04 -9.33
CA ALA A 42 -9.13 -4.25 -8.71
C ALA A 42 -10.12 -4.75 -7.68
N TRP A 43 -10.13 -6.06 -7.53
CA TRP A 43 -10.92 -6.77 -6.53
C TRP A 43 -9.97 -7.03 -5.35
N PRO A 44 -10.25 -6.50 -4.15
CA PRO A 44 -9.47 -6.84 -2.98
C PRO A 44 -9.79 -8.28 -2.56
N PHE A 45 -8.76 -9.02 -2.18
CA PHE A 45 -8.85 -10.40 -1.71
C PHE A 45 -8.26 -10.52 -0.32
N ALA A 46 -8.75 -11.48 0.45
CA ALA A 46 -8.11 -11.87 1.70
C ALA A 46 -8.18 -13.37 1.92
N ASP A 47 -7.14 -13.93 2.51
CA ASP A 47 -7.13 -15.28 3.03
C ASP A 47 -7.07 -15.23 4.56
N VAL A 48 -7.90 -16.04 5.20
CA VAL A 48 -8.05 -16.11 6.65
C VAL A 48 -7.92 -17.54 7.11
N TRP A 49 -7.08 -17.78 8.12
CA TRP A 49 -6.75 -19.11 8.60
C TRP A 49 -6.65 -19.16 10.12
N VAL A 50 -6.66 -20.38 10.64
CA VAL A 50 -6.35 -20.68 12.02
C VAL A 50 -4.83 -20.79 12.14
N ASP A 51 -4.22 -19.78 12.75
CA ASP A 51 -2.80 -19.77 13.08
C ASP A 51 -2.59 -20.68 14.31
N ALA A 52 -2.17 -21.90 14.07
CA ALA A 52 -2.19 -22.97 15.07
C ALA A 52 -0.94 -22.97 15.95
N ASP A 53 0.19 -22.51 15.42
CA ASP A 53 1.48 -22.53 16.09
C ASP A 53 1.91 -21.14 16.61
N CYS A 54 1.11 -20.12 16.30
CA CYS A 54 1.25 -18.76 16.77
C CYS A 54 2.45 -18.02 16.18
N ASP A 55 2.86 -18.28 14.94
CA ASP A 55 3.99 -17.58 14.35
C ASP A 55 3.59 -16.34 13.52
N GLY A 56 2.31 -16.21 13.16
CA GLY A 56 1.79 -15.11 12.35
C GLY A 56 2.12 -15.24 10.85
N GLU A 57 2.63 -16.38 10.41
CA GLU A 57 2.77 -16.76 9.02
C GLU A 57 1.63 -17.74 8.66
N ARG A 58 1.44 -17.99 7.36
CA ARG A 58 0.47 -18.98 6.91
C ARG A 58 1.19 -20.25 6.49
N ASP A 59 0.93 -21.31 7.23
CA ASP A 59 1.46 -22.64 6.95
C ASP A 59 0.54 -23.48 6.06
N TYR A 60 1.11 -24.54 5.49
CA TYR A 60 0.39 -25.42 4.57
C TYR A 60 -0.68 -26.27 5.27
N ASP A 61 -0.47 -26.63 6.53
CA ASP A 61 -1.37 -27.46 7.34
C ASP A 61 -2.36 -26.65 8.18
N GLU A 62 -2.29 -25.32 8.12
CA GLU A 62 -3.21 -24.45 8.83
C GLU A 62 -4.58 -24.40 8.17
N ALA A 63 -5.61 -24.58 9.01
CA ALA A 63 -6.97 -24.71 8.53
C ALA A 63 -7.52 -23.35 8.08
N PRO A 64 -8.26 -23.30 6.96
CA PRO A 64 -8.97 -22.09 6.58
C PRO A 64 -10.05 -21.73 7.62
N LEU A 65 -10.26 -20.43 7.86
CA LEU A 65 -11.25 -19.96 8.82
C LEU A 65 -12.45 -19.32 8.10
N GLN A 66 -13.57 -20.04 8.13
CA GLN A 66 -14.83 -19.63 7.49
C GLN A 66 -15.64 -18.64 8.34
N GLY A 67 -16.41 -17.77 7.68
CA GLY A 67 -17.41 -16.91 8.33
C GLY A 67 -16.84 -15.65 8.97
N VAL A 68 -15.56 -15.35 8.77
CA VAL A 68 -14.91 -14.15 9.30
C VAL A 68 -15.39 -12.93 8.52
N CYS A 69 -15.82 -11.88 9.22
CA CYS A 69 -16.22 -10.65 8.54
C CYS A 69 -14.99 -9.88 8.04
N VAL A 70 -14.93 -9.63 6.74
CA VAL A 70 -13.86 -8.87 6.09
C VAL A 70 -14.48 -7.80 5.19
N TRP A 71 -13.94 -6.58 5.19
CA TRP A 71 -14.42 -5.48 4.34
C TRP A 71 -13.28 -4.56 3.89
N SER A 72 -13.57 -3.71 2.89
CA SER A 72 -12.61 -2.73 2.37
C SER A 72 -13.06 -1.28 2.53
N PRO A 73 -12.65 -0.58 3.61
CA PRO A 73 -12.98 0.82 3.79
C PRO A 73 -11.97 1.76 3.07
N ARG A 74 -12.40 3.00 2.78
CA ARG A 74 -11.54 4.06 2.20
C ARG A 74 -10.59 4.72 3.21
N ARG A 75 -10.72 4.38 4.49
CA ARG A 75 -9.95 4.93 5.60
C ARG A 75 -9.64 3.79 6.57
N PRO A 76 -8.52 3.84 7.28
CA PRO A 76 -8.26 2.88 8.34
C PRO A 76 -9.39 3.03 9.38
N GLY A 77 -9.88 1.92 9.94
CA GLY A 77 -10.97 1.94 10.93
C GLY A 77 -12.35 2.37 10.41
N GLY A 78 -12.53 2.56 9.09
CA GLY A 78 -13.87 2.78 8.54
C GLY A 78 -14.74 1.54 8.78
N PRO A 79 -16.00 1.69 9.22
CA PRO A 79 -16.89 0.53 9.39
C PRO A 79 -17.24 -0.09 8.04
N PRO A 80 -17.83 -1.30 8.04
CA PRO A 80 -18.50 -1.82 6.85
C PRO A 80 -19.53 -0.81 6.32
N TRP A 81 -19.84 -0.87 5.03
CA TRP A 81 -20.77 0.08 4.40
C TRP A 81 -22.22 -0.04 4.89
N SER A 82 -22.58 -1.17 5.49
CA SER A 82 -23.84 -1.38 6.20
C SER A 82 -23.63 -2.29 7.42
N PRO A 83 -24.47 -2.17 8.47
CA PRO A 83 -24.46 -3.07 9.63
C PRO A 83 -24.65 -4.54 9.24
N GLU A 84 -25.39 -4.80 8.16
CA GLU A 84 -25.70 -6.14 7.67
C GLU A 84 -24.60 -6.72 6.78
N TYR A 85 -23.56 -5.96 6.41
CA TYR A 85 -22.54 -6.42 5.46
C TYR A 85 -21.89 -7.73 5.91
N CYS A 86 -21.52 -7.80 7.19
CA CYS A 86 -20.95 -9.00 7.80
C CYS A 86 -21.91 -10.19 7.90
N THR A 87 -23.20 -10.00 7.60
CA THR A 87 -24.21 -11.07 7.56
C THR A 87 -24.51 -11.53 6.14
N TRP A 88 -24.04 -10.80 5.13
CA TRP A 88 -24.20 -11.15 3.72
C TRP A 88 -23.03 -12.02 3.27
N ARG A 89 -23.27 -12.96 2.34
CA ARG A 89 -22.24 -13.87 1.82
C ARG A 89 -20.99 -13.17 1.28
N HIS A 90 -21.10 -11.92 0.81
CA HIS A 90 -19.98 -11.16 0.27
C HIS A 90 -19.09 -10.50 1.34
N GLY A 91 -19.57 -10.38 2.59
CA GLY A 91 -18.79 -9.83 3.69
C GLY A 91 -18.07 -10.88 4.54
N GLN A 92 -18.24 -12.18 4.23
CA GLN A 92 -17.70 -13.28 5.01
C GLN A 92 -16.72 -14.13 4.20
N THR A 93 -15.73 -14.70 4.87
CA THR A 93 -14.89 -15.74 4.27
C THR A 93 -15.69 -17.01 3.96
N ASN A 94 -15.36 -17.66 2.84
CA ASN A 94 -15.94 -18.94 2.45
C ASN A 94 -15.33 -20.12 3.24
N ASP A 95 -15.69 -21.34 2.88
CA ASP A 95 -15.16 -22.60 3.46
C ASP A 95 -13.66 -22.81 3.21
N GLU A 96 -13.08 -22.12 2.23
CA GLU A 96 -11.65 -22.07 1.96
C GLU A 96 -10.94 -20.93 2.71
N GLY A 97 -11.64 -20.20 3.58
CA GLY A 97 -11.08 -19.06 4.31
C GLY A 97 -10.86 -17.83 3.43
N ARG A 98 -11.37 -17.83 2.19
CA ARG A 98 -11.16 -16.77 1.22
C ARG A 98 -12.27 -15.75 1.26
N TRP A 99 -11.91 -14.49 1.12
CA TRP A 99 -12.81 -13.37 0.93
C TRP A 99 -12.47 -12.61 -0.35
N GLN A 100 -13.50 -12.14 -1.05
CA GLN A 100 -13.38 -11.28 -2.21
C GLN A 100 -14.33 -10.10 -2.01
N GLY A 101 -13.78 -8.90 -1.89
CA GLY A 101 -14.55 -7.66 -1.74
C GLY A 101 -15.08 -7.15 -3.07
N ASP A 102 -15.84 -6.06 -3.01
CA ASP A 102 -16.35 -5.39 -4.21
C ASP A 102 -15.25 -4.66 -5.00
N LEU A 103 -15.52 -4.39 -6.27
CA LEU A 103 -14.61 -3.66 -7.14
C LEU A 103 -14.27 -2.28 -6.55
N VAL A 104 -12.99 -2.07 -6.27
CA VAL A 104 -12.46 -0.77 -5.85
C VAL A 104 -11.95 -0.05 -7.08
N SER A 105 -12.55 1.09 -7.40
CA SER A 105 -12.14 1.93 -8.53
C SER A 105 -11.17 3.04 -8.09
N GLY A 106 -10.12 3.22 -8.90
CA GLY A 106 -9.21 4.36 -8.84
C GLY A 106 -7.78 4.01 -8.40
N CYS A 107 -6.82 4.26 -9.30
CA CYS A 107 -5.38 3.97 -9.15
C CYS A 107 -4.68 4.65 -7.95
N PHE A 108 -5.33 5.59 -7.27
CA PHE A 108 -4.70 6.45 -6.25
C PHE A 108 -5.54 6.65 -5.01
N THR A 109 -6.66 5.94 -4.89
CA THR A 109 -7.45 6.01 -3.65
C THR A 109 -6.84 5.04 -2.65
N PRO A 110 -6.43 5.49 -1.44
CA PRO A 110 -6.05 4.54 -0.41
C PRO A 110 -7.27 3.68 -0.08
N TYR A 111 -7.07 2.38 -0.09
CA TYR A 111 -8.02 1.38 0.35
C TYR A 111 -7.33 0.52 1.41
N TYR A 112 -8.15 -0.04 2.28
CA TYR A 112 -7.72 -0.88 3.38
C TYR A 112 -8.48 -2.19 3.26
N ILE A 113 -7.91 -3.27 3.76
CA ILE A 113 -8.65 -4.53 3.97
C ILE A 113 -8.63 -4.76 5.47
N VAL A 114 -9.80 -4.99 6.05
CA VAL A 114 -9.98 -5.13 7.50
C VAL A 114 -10.69 -6.44 7.78
N ALA A 115 -10.17 -7.21 8.73
CA ALA A 115 -10.84 -8.39 9.26
C ALA A 115 -11.30 -8.15 10.69
N GLN A 116 -12.56 -8.49 10.99
CA GLN A 116 -13.07 -8.51 12.35
C GLN A 116 -12.58 -9.77 13.06
N THR A 117 -11.98 -9.61 14.24
CA THR A 117 -11.62 -10.73 15.10
C THR A 117 -12.86 -11.57 15.43
N PRO A 118 -12.89 -12.87 15.08
CA PRO A 118 -14.01 -13.75 15.41
C PRO A 118 -14.15 -13.94 16.92
N PRO A 119 -15.37 -14.14 17.45
CA PRO A 119 -15.56 -14.43 18.87
C PRO A 119 -14.79 -15.67 19.33
N GLY A 120 -14.06 -15.57 20.43
CA GLY A 120 -13.24 -16.65 20.97
C GLY A 120 -11.91 -16.85 20.26
N PHE A 121 -11.55 -15.94 19.35
CA PHE A 121 -10.23 -15.88 18.72
C PHE A 121 -9.50 -14.60 19.10
N GLN A 122 -8.18 -14.66 19.03
CA GLN A 122 -7.28 -13.53 19.10
C GLN A 122 -6.49 -13.42 17.79
N PRO A 123 -6.22 -12.21 17.29
CA PRO A 123 -5.45 -12.04 16.07
C PRO A 123 -3.98 -12.41 16.29
N THR A 124 -3.40 -13.05 15.28
CA THR A 124 -1.97 -13.36 15.24
C THR A 124 -1.22 -12.56 14.17
N THR A 125 -1.94 -11.94 13.24
CA THR A 125 -1.43 -10.95 12.28
C THR A 125 -2.18 -9.62 12.40
N ASP A 126 -1.67 -8.57 11.76
CA ASP A 126 -2.34 -7.27 11.64
C ASP A 126 -3.76 -7.44 11.09
N THR A 127 -4.75 -6.85 11.76
CA THR A 127 -6.17 -6.96 11.36
C THR A 127 -6.59 -5.89 10.34
N VAL A 128 -5.63 -5.08 9.89
CA VAL A 128 -5.80 -4.06 8.87
C VAL A 128 -4.56 -3.98 7.99
N VAL A 129 -4.75 -4.15 6.69
CA VAL A 129 -3.69 -3.97 5.68
C VAL A 129 -4.02 -2.75 4.84
N ALA A 130 -3.01 -1.92 4.53
CA ALA A 130 -3.17 -0.67 3.82
C ALA A 130 -2.54 -0.71 2.43
N GLN A 131 -3.28 -0.26 1.42
CA GLN A 131 -2.80 -0.12 0.03
C GLN A 131 -2.41 -1.43 -0.68
N GLU A 132 -2.84 -2.58 -0.16
CA GLU A 132 -2.62 -3.89 -0.78
C GLU A 132 -3.93 -4.53 -1.22
N MET A 133 -3.94 -5.09 -2.45
CA MET A 133 -5.11 -5.77 -3.05
C MET A 133 -5.30 -7.19 -2.51
N TYR A 134 -4.38 -7.64 -1.66
CA TYR A 134 -4.36 -8.93 -1.03
C TYR A 134 -4.00 -8.74 0.44
N ALA A 135 -4.67 -9.46 1.34
CA ALA A 135 -4.39 -9.44 2.76
C ALA A 135 -4.44 -10.84 3.35
N GLU A 136 -3.72 -11.03 4.44
CA GLU A 136 -3.57 -12.31 5.11
C GLU A 136 -3.85 -12.13 6.60
N PHE A 137 -4.88 -12.80 7.11
CA PHE A 137 -5.32 -12.70 8.51
C PHE A 137 -5.22 -14.04 9.24
N GLY A 138 -4.27 -14.13 10.17
CA GLY A 138 -4.13 -15.26 11.08
C GLY A 138 -4.91 -15.00 12.38
N PHE A 139 -5.63 -16.02 12.85
CA PHE A 139 -6.30 -16.00 14.13
C PHE A 139 -6.06 -17.30 14.89
N ALA A 140 -5.82 -17.19 16.19
CA ALA A 140 -5.72 -18.35 17.08
C ALA A 140 -6.85 -18.34 18.10
N PRO A 141 -7.27 -19.49 18.65
CA PRO A 141 -8.21 -19.49 19.78
C PRO A 141 -7.64 -18.68 20.95
N GLU A 142 -8.48 -17.89 21.61
CA GLU A 142 -8.08 -17.04 22.74
C GLU A 142 -7.33 -17.84 23.81
N GLY A 143 -6.21 -17.29 24.29
CA GLY A 143 -5.37 -17.92 25.32
C GLY A 143 -4.44 -19.02 24.80
N THR A 144 -4.45 -19.34 23.51
CA THR A 144 -3.51 -20.29 22.91
C THR A 144 -2.14 -19.67 22.68
N CYS A 145 -2.10 -18.44 22.15
CA CYS A 145 -0.84 -17.75 21.84
C CYS A 145 -0.48 -16.70 22.89
N PRO A 146 0.81 -16.38 23.04
CA PRO A 146 1.24 -15.20 23.80
C PRO A 146 0.67 -13.92 23.16
N GLU A 147 0.44 -12.91 24.00
CA GLU A 147 0.05 -11.58 23.55
C GLU A 147 1.13 -11.01 22.63
N ARG A 148 0.70 -10.48 21.48
CA ARG A 148 1.58 -9.88 20.48
C ARG A 148 1.07 -8.50 20.09
N SER A 149 1.97 -7.65 19.62
CA SER A 149 1.60 -6.36 19.06
C SER A 149 0.95 -6.59 17.70
N VAL A 150 -0.37 -6.39 17.63
CA VAL A 150 -1.15 -6.47 16.39
C VAL A 150 -1.65 -5.07 16.07
N VAL A 151 -1.42 -4.59 14.85
CA VAL A 151 -2.01 -3.33 14.40
C VAL A 151 -3.51 -3.55 14.19
N THR A 152 -4.30 -2.88 15.03
CA THR A 152 -5.77 -2.84 14.87
C THR A 152 -6.19 -1.70 13.95
N PRO A 153 -7.45 -1.69 13.45
CA PRO A 153 -7.97 -0.57 12.67
C PRO A 153 -7.85 0.77 13.41
N GLU A 154 -8.09 0.79 14.72
CA GLU A 154 -7.97 1.98 15.58
C GLU A 154 -6.52 2.44 15.71
N GLU A 155 -5.59 1.50 15.86
CA GLU A 155 -4.16 1.81 15.90
C GLU A 155 -3.65 2.34 14.57
N SER A 156 -4.08 1.75 13.46
CA SER A 156 -3.77 2.22 12.10
C SER A 156 -4.30 3.64 11.88
N VAL A 157 -5.50 3.99 12.38
CA VAL A 157 -6.01 5.37 12.37
C VAL A 157 -5.08 6.31 13.12
N ARG A 158 -4.66 5.93 14.34
CA ARG A 158 -3.78 6.73 15.20
C ARG A 158 -2.44 6.97 14.52
N GLU A 159 -1.82 5.93 13.94
CA GLU A 159 -0.55 6.04 13.23
C GLU A 159 -0.65 6.90 11.97
N HIS A 160 -1.71 6.71 11.18
CA HIS A 160 -1.93 7.48 9.97
C HIS A 160 -2.18 8.97 10.29
N GLY A 161 -2.89 9.25 11.38
CA GLY A 161 -3.06 10.60 11.92
C GLY A 161 -1.73 11.24 12.33
N ASN A 162 -0.91 10.52 13.09
CA ASN A 162 0.41 10.99 13.55
C ASN A 162 1.35 11.28 12.39
N ARG A 163 1.37 10.42 11.37
CA ARG A 163 2.15 10.66 10.14
C ARG A 163 1.72 11.97 9.48
N ARG A 164 0.42 12.20 9.27
CA ARG A 164 -0.07 13.44 8.66
C ARG A 164 0.34 14.70 9.42
N LEU A 165 0.31 14.65 10.75
CA LEU A 165 0.78 15.75 11.59
C LEU A 165 2.28 16.00 11.43
N ALA A 166 3.09 14.93 11.41
CA ALA A 166 4.53 15.04 11.20
C ALA A 166 4.88 15.65 9.83
N TRP A 167 4.20 15.23 8.75
CA TRP A 167 4.37 15.81 7.42
C TRP A 167 3.92 17.28 7.37
N GLY A 168 2.80 17.61 8.02
CA GLY A 168 2.32 19.00 8.11
C GLY A 168 3.33 19.91 8.81
N LEU A 169 3.85 19.50 9.97
CA LEU A 169 4.86 20.26 10.72
C LEU A 169 6.20 20.36 9.98
N GLY A 170 6.64 19.27 9.34
CA GLY A 170 7.84 19.26 8.52
C GLY A 170 7.75 20.22 7.33
N GLY A 171 6.60 20.23 6.64
CA GLY A 171 6.33 21.16 5.54
C GLY A 171 6.34 22.62 5.97
N VAL A 172 5.66 22.95 7.08
CA VAL A 172 5.65 24.32 7.63
C VAL A 172 7.07 24.77 8.00
N THR A 173 7.86 23.89 8.61
CA THR A 173 9.25 24.20 8.99
C THR A 173 10.13 24.45 7.76
N ALA A 174 10.00 23.62 6.72
CA ALA A 174 10.75 23.78 5.47
C ALA A 174 10.41 25.10 4.76
N VAL A 175 9.14 25.50 4.73
CA VAL A 175 8.70 26.78 4.17
C VAL A 175 9.26 27.95 5.00
N ALA A 176 9.18 27.89 6.33
CA ALA A 176 9.71 28.93 7.20
C ALA A 176 11.23 29.12 7.01
N LEU A 177 11.99 28.03 6.94
CA LEU A 177 13.44 28.07 6.68
C LEU A 177 13.75 28.64 5.29
N SER A 178 12.96 28.29 4.27
CA SER A 178 13.11 28.83 2.91
C SER A 178 12.85 30.33 2.87
N VAL A 179 11.82 30.82 3.57
CA VAL A 179 11.51 32.25 3.70
C VAL A 179 12.63 33.00 4.42
N LEU A 180 13.18 32.44 5.50
CA LEU A 180 14.31 33.03 6.22
C LEU A 180 15.59 33.07 5.36
N ALA A 181 15.90 31.99 4.65
CA ALA A 181 17.02 31.93 3.71
C ALA A 181 16.87 32.96 2.59
N TYR A 182 15.67 33.08 2.01
CA TYR A 182 15.37 34.07 0.98
C TYR A 182 15.50 35.51 1.49
N ARG A 183 15.01 35.81 2.71
CA ARG A 183 15.18 37.12 3.35
C ARG A 183 16.65 37.46 3.57
N LYS A 184 17.45 36.49 4.05
CA LYS A 184 18.90 36.67 4.23
C LYS A 184 19.60 36.93 2.90
N TYR A 185 19.34 36.13 1.87
CA TYR A 185 19.88 36.32 0.52
C TYR A 185 19.56 37.72 -0.04
N ARG A 186 18.30 38.16 0.08
CA ARG A 186 17.86 39.49 -0.39
C ARG A 186 18.53 40.64 0.37
N SER A 187 18.81 40.49 1.66
CA SER A 187 19.53 41.52 2.42
C SER A 187 20.97 41.67 1.93
N THR A 188 21.66 40.56 1.65
CA THR A 188 23.06 40.58 1.19
C THR A 188 23.22 41.16 -0.21
N THR A 189 22.28 40.91 -1.14
CA THR A 189 22.35 41.49 -2.48
C THR A 189 22.10 43.00 -2.46
N ARG A 190 21.15 43.48 -1.64
CA ARG A 190 20.83 44.91 -1.52
C ARG A 190 22.00 45.73 -0.98
N SER A 191 22.77 45.20 -0.01
CA SER A 191 23.97 45.86 0.51
C SER A 191 25.12 45.95 -0.50
N ARG A 192 25.14 45.08 -1.52
CA ARG A 192 26.19 45.06 -2.56
C ARG A 192 25.93 46.08 -3.67
N GLU A 193 24.66 46.33 -3.99
CA GLU A 193 24.26 47.36 -4.97
C GLU A 193 24.33 48.78 -4.42
N SER A 194 24.22 48.97 -3.09
CA SER A 194 24.30 50.30 -2.47
C SER A 194 25.72 50.83 -2.26
N SER A 195 26.75 50.19 -2.83
CA SER A 195 28.13 50.67 -2.79
C SER A 195 28.66 51.14 -4.16
N PRO A 196 27.99 52.05 -4.89
CA PRO A 196 28.61 52.75 -6.01
C PRO A 196 29.38 53.97 -5.49
N GLY A 197 30.70 53.99 -5.66
CA GLY A 197 31.49 55.22 -5.54
C GLY A 197 32.35 55.31 -4.29
N ALA A 198 33.49 54.62 -4.31
CA ALA A 198 34.65 55.01 -3.52
C ALA A 198 35.93 54.70 -4.33
N GLU A 199 35.96 55.11 -5.59
CA GLU A 199 37.19 55.13 -6.39
C GLU A 199 37.02 56.15 -7.52
N ARG A 200 37.23 57.43 -7.18
CA ARG A 200 38.02 58.43 -7.92
C ARG A 200 37.84 59.81 -7.30
#